data_AF-A0A0D7ABC1-F1
#
_entry.id   AF-A0A0D7ABC1-F1
#
_cell.length_a   1.000
_cell.length_b   1.000
_cell.length_c   1.000
_cell.angle_alpha   90.00
_cell.angle_beta   90.00
_cell.angle_gamma   90.00
#
_symmetry.space_group_name_H-M   'P 1'
#
loop_
_entity.id
_entity.type
_entity.pdbx_description
1 polymer ?
#
loop_
_entity_poly.entity_id
_entity_poly.type
_entity_poly.pdbx_seq_one_letter_code
_entity_poly.pdbx_strand_id
1 'polypeptide(L)'
;MHCAQTCHIHYTTYDLCRDYDLINPSNHPFVMVKSAADDGHPFWYAQVLGIFHADVYSSHPNAKRDQFGRMDFLWVRWFSNEPDWLSNPRSRKPRLHKIGFQVAPSDDPYVFGFLDPAEVI
;
A
#
# COMPACT_ATOMS: atom_id res chain seq x y z
N MET A 1 16.88 9.50 8.63
CA MET A 1 16.03 8.67 7.76
C MET A 1 16.91 7.60 7.17
N HIS A 2 16.55 6.34 7.35
CA HIS A 2 17.32 5.20 6.87
C HIS A 2 16.45 4.37 5.92
N CYS A 3 17.04 3.85 4.85
CA CYS A 3 16.37 2.93 3.95
C CYS A 3 16.50 1.50 4.47
N ALA A 4 15.41 0.74 4.38
CA ALA A 4 15.41 -0.69 4.67
C ALA A 4 15.32 -1.47 3.36
N GLN A 5 15.98 -2.62 3.32
CA GLN A 5 15.97 -3.49 2.14
C GLN A 5 14.67 -4.32 2.05
N THR A 6 14.04 -4.58 3.20
CA THR A 6 12.92 -5.51 3.32
C THR A 6 11.96 -5.06 4.42
N CYS A 7 10.66 -5.26 4.23
CA CYS A 7 9.61 -5.06 5.23
C CYS A 7 8.87 -6.37 5.47
N HIS A 8 8.57 -6.69 6.73
CA HIS A 8 7.80 -7.87 7.12
C HIS A 8 6.40 -7.45 7.57
N ILE A 9 5.38 -8.03 6.97
CA ILE A 9 3.98 -7.84 7.37
C ILE A 9 3.52 -9.11 8.03
N HIS A 10 3.16 -9.03 9.30
CA HIS A 10 2.64 -10.18 10.05
C HIS A 10 1.13 -10.29 9.86
N TYR A 11 0.67 -11.49 9.55
CA TYR A 11 -0.76 -11.80 9.50
C TYR A 11 -1.06 -13.10 10.24
N THR A 12 -2.35 -13.31 10.51
CA THR A 12 -2.82 -14.54 11.14
C THR A 12 -3.50 -15.36 10.06
N THR A 13 -3.05 -16.60 9.86
CA THR A 13 -3.69 -17.53 8.92
C THR A 13 -4.98 -18.06 9.52
N TYR A 14 -5.82 -18.67 8.67
CA TYR A 14 -7.11 -19.24 9.09
C TYR A 14 -6.96 -20.25 10.24
N ASP A 15 -5.85 -20.95 10.28
CA ASP A 15 -5.51 -21.97 11.26
C ASP A 15 -5.07 -21.37 12.61
N LEU A 16 -5.24 -20.06 12.79
CA LEU A 16 -4.78 -19.25 13.94
C LEU A 16 -3.26 -19.27 14.14
N CYS A 17 -2.51 -19.62 13.10
CA CYS A 17 -1.06 -19.54 13.09
C CYS A 17 -0.61 -18.13 12.70
N ARG A 18 0.56 -17.72 13.19
CA ARG A 18 1.22 -16.49 12.74
C ARG A 18 2.06 -16.80 11.52
N ASP A 19 1.89 -15.99 10.49
CA ASP A 19 2.76 -16.00 9.31
C ASP A 19 3.17 -14.58 8.95
N TYR A 20 4.02 -14.43 7.94
CA TYR A 20 4.45 -13.12 7.47
C TYR A 20 4.73 -13.09 5.98
N ASP A 21 4.43 -11.95 5.38
CA ASP A 21 4.79 -11.63 4.01
C ASP A 21 5.98 -10.70 3.97
N LEU A 22 6.81 -10.88 2.94
CA LEU A 22 8.06 -10.17 2.77
C LEU A 22 7.98 -9.23 1.58
N ILE A 23 7.93 -7.93 1.84
CA ILE A 23 7.96 -6.90 0.80
C ILE A 23 9.42 -6.59 0.49
N ASN A 24 9.78 -6.80 -0.78
CA ASN A 24 11.07 -6.43 -1.33
C ASN A 24 10.85 -5.54 -2.56
N PRO A 25 11.26 -4.25 -2.51
CA PRO A 25 11.10 -3.32 -3.63
C PRO A 25 11.73 -3.81 -4.95
N SER A 26 12.74 -4.69 -4.90
CA SER A 26 13.44 -5.20 -6.09
C SER A 26 12.77 -6.41 -6.75
N ASN A 27 12.08 -7.27 -5.97
CA ASN A 27 11.56 -8.55 -6.48
C ASN A 27 10.03 -8.65 -6.42
N HIS A 28 9.42 -8.14 -5.34
CA HIS A 28 7.97 -8.21 -5.11
C HIS A 28 7.48 -6.91 -4.48
N PRO A 29 7.44 -5.80 -5.27
CA PRO A 29 7.10 -4.48 -4.74
C PRO A 29 5.60 -4.22 -4.63
N PHE A 30 4.72 -5.13 -5.05
CA PHE A 30 3.29 -4.83 -5.14
C PHE A 30 2.58 -5.10 -3.82
N VAL A 31 1.77 -4.13 -3.38
CA VAL A 31 1.01 -4.18 -2.13
C VAL A 31 -0.45 -3.83 -2.38
N MET A 32 -1.32 -4.30 -1.49
CA MET A 32 -2.76 -4.05 -1.51
C MET A 32 -3.18 -3.30 -0.24
N VAL A 33 -4.07 -2.33 -0.40
CA VAL A 33 -4.58 -1.49 0.69
C VAL A 33 -6.10 -1.48 0.61
N LYS A 34 -6.77 -1.40 1.76
CA LYS A 34 -8.23 -1.26 1.79
C LYS A 34 -8.65 0.08 1.18
N SER A 35 -9.55 0.05 0.20
CA SER A 35 -10.15 1.28 -0.33
C SER A 35 -11.01 1.95 0.75
N ALA A 36 -10.89 3.26 0.89
CA ALA A 36 -11.77 4.04 1.76
C ALA A 36 -13.17 4.24 1.13
N ALA A 37 -13.27 4.14 -0.19
CA ALA A 37 -14.51 4.37 -0.94
C ALA A 37 -15.16 3.05 -1.37
N ASP A 38 -16.49 2.99 -1.26
CA ASP A 38 -17.32 1.84 -1.64
C ASP A 38 -17.69 1.90 -3.14
N ASP A 39 -16.71 2.21 -3.99
CA ASP A 39 -16.90 2.46 -5.43
C ASP A 39 -16.98 1.14 -6.23
N GLY A 40 -17.38 0.05 -5.59
CA GLY A 40 -17.42 -1.30 -6.18
C GLY A 40 -16.06 -2.01 -6.25
N HIS A 41 -14.99 -1.37 -5.78
CA HIS A 41 -13.64 -1.93 -5.68
C HIS A 41 -13.12 -1.86 -4.25
N PRO A 42 -13.04 -3.00 -3.53
CA PRO A 42 -12.71 -3.00 -2.09
C PRO A 42 -11.24 -2.68 -1.79
N PHE A 43 -10.36 -2.68 -2.79
CA PHE A 43 -8.93 -2.55 -2.61
C PHE A 43 -8.29 -1.57 -3.59
N TRP A 44 -7.24 -0.90 -3.11
CA TRP A 44 -6.27 -0.16 -3.91
C TRP A 44 -4.98 -0.95 -4.02
N TYR A 45 -4.25 -0.71 -5.10
CA TYR A 45 -2.99 -1.39 -5.37
C TYR A 45 -1.89 -0.35 -5.50
N ALA A 46 -0.70 -0.68 -5.01
CA ALA A 46 0.46 0.19 -5.15
C ALA A 46 1.75 -0.60 -5.39
N GLN A 47 2.74 0.05 -5.99
CA GLN A 47 4.10 -0.45 -6.11
C GLN A 47 4.98 0.29 -5.10
N VAL A 48 5.57 -0.44 -4.17
CA VAL A 48 6.57 0.04 -3.22
C VAL A 48 7.86 0.36 -3.95
N LEU A 49 8.28 1.62 -3.88
CA LEU A 49 9.52 2.12 -4.44
C LEU A 49 10.64 2.14 -3.40
N GLY A 50 10.29 2.34 -2.13
CA GLY A 50 11.25 2.38 -1.04
C GLY A 50 10.59 2.17 0.31
N ILE A 51 11.35 1.58 1.22
CA ILE A 51 10.96 1.34 2.60
C ILE A 51 11.85 2.22 3.47
N PHE A 52 11.23 3.06 4.28
CA PHE A 52 11.94 4.03 5.10
C PHE A 52 11.54 3.93 6.56
N HIS A 53 12.47 4.29 7.43
CA HIS A 53 12.16 4.54 8.83
C HIS A 53 12.78 5.85 9.31
N ALA A 54 12.08 6.50 10.21
CA ALA A 54 12.51 7.72 10.87
C ALA A 54 12.24 7.65 12.36
N ASP A 55 13.17 8.18 13.15
CA ASP A 55 12.93 8.47 14.56
C ASP A 55 12.20 9.80 14.64
N VAL A 56 10.95 9.75 15.06
CA VAL A 56 10.06 10.91 15.11
C VAL A 56 9.84 11.29 16.56
N TYR A 57 9.98 12.58 16.85
CA TYR A 57 9.60 13.15 18.13
C TYR A 57 8.34 13.97 17.94
N SER A 58 7.33 13.74 18.77
CA SER A 58 6.08 14.51 18.73
C SER A 58 5.91 15.28 20.02
N SER A 59 5.86 16.61 19.92
CA SER A 59 5.55 17.51 21.06
C SER A 59 4.03 17.64 21.30
N HIS A 60 3.22 16.80 20.65
CA HIS A 60 1.77 16.96 20.67
C HIS A 60 1.18 16.47 22.00
N PRO A 61 0.26 17.22 22.66
CA PRO A 61 -0.27 16.85 23.97
C PRO A 61 -0.95 15.48 24.03
N ASN A 62 -1.51 15.03 22.90
CA ASN A 62 -2.17 13.74 22.75
C ASN A 62 -1.24 12.63 22.23
N ALA A 63 -0.01 12.97 21.82
CA ALA A 63 0.96 11.96 21.45
C ALA A 63 1.46 11.29 22.73
N LYS A 64 1.05 10.05 22.96
CA LYS A 64 1.67 9.20 23.97
C LYS A 64 3.11 8.95 23.53
N ARG A 65 4.06 9.79 23.94
CA ARG A 65 5.49 9.50 24.12
C ARG A 65 6.27 10.82 24.21
N ASP A 66 6.76 11.10 25.41
CA ASP A 66 7.81 12.10 25.68
C ASP A 66 9.20 11.58 25.23
N GLN A 67 9.23 10.74 24.19
CA GLN A 67 10.40 9.99 23.72
C GLN A 67 10.36 9.85 22.20
N PHE A 68 11.54 9.76 21.58
CA PHE A 68 11.66 9.40 20.17
C PHE A 68 10.95 8.06 19.90
N GLY A 69 10.07 8.05 18.90
CA GLY A 69 9.38 6.87 18.43
C GLY A 69 9.85 6.54 17.01
N ARG A 70 10.26 5.29 16.79
CA ARG A 70 10.51 4.79 15.45
C ARG A 70 9.19 4.68 14.68
N MET A 71 9.14 5.28 13.50
CA MET A 71 8.03 5.18 12.54
C MET A 71 8.55 4.62 11.23
N ASP A 72 7.91 3.57 10.75
CA ASP A 72 8.19 2.97 9.45
C ASP A 72 7.13 3.47 8.45
N PHE A 73 7.53 3.77 7.21
CA PHE A 73 6.63 4.20 6.14
C PHE A 73 7.15 3.72 4.78
N LEU A 74 6.21 3.40 3.90
CA LEU A 74 6.46 2.94 2.54
C LEU A 74 6.27 4.10 1.57
N TRP A 75 7.21 4.32 0.69
CA TRP A 75 7.03 5.20 -0.47
C TRP A 75 6.51 4.37 -1.64
N VAL A 76 5.33 4.73 -2.14
CA VAL A 76 4.60 3.92 -3.12
C VAL A 76 4.20 4.73 -4.35
N ARG A 77 3.97 4.02 -5.45
CA ARG A 77 3.33 4.50 -6.68
C ARG A 77 1.99 3.81 -6.85
N TRP A 78 0.92 4.57 -7.01
CA TRP A 78 -0.44 4.02 -7.07
C TRP A 78 -0.79 3.46 -8.44
N PHE A 79 -1.60 2.40 -8.44
CA PHE A 79 -2.28 1.90 -9.63
C PHE A 79 -3.69 2.48 -9.69
N SER A 80 -4.19 2.65 -10.91
CA SER A 80 -5.57 3.04 -11.18
C SER A 80 -6.27 1.99 -12.04
N ASN A 81 -7.59 1.94 -11.92
CA ASN A 81 -8.41 1.12 -12.79
C ASN A 81 -8.35 1.68 -14.22
N GLU A 82 -8.24 0.79 -15.20
CA GLU A 82 -8.28 1.21 -16.60
C GLU A 82 -9.72 1.52 -17.01
N PRO A 83 -10.06 2.80 -17.31
CA PRO A 83 -11.45 3.23 -17.49
C PRO A 83 -12.13 2.55 -18.69
N ASP A 84 -11.36 2.18 -19.73
CA ASP A 84 -11.86 1.53 -20.93
C ASP A 84 -11.99 -0.01 -20.78
N TRP A 85 -11.63 -0.57 -19.62
CA TRP A 85 -11.65 -2.02 -19.40
C TRP A 85 -12.93 -2.49 -18.71
N LEU A 86 -13.82 -3.07 -19.51
CA LEU A 86 -15.03 -3.74 -19.02
C LEU A 86 -14.70 -5.10 -18.39
N SER A 87 -14.42 -5.07 -17.09
CA SER A 87 -14.43 -6.25 -16.23
C SER A 87 -15.89 -6.61 -15.91
N ASN A 88 -16.41 -7.65 -16.56
CA ASN A 88 -17.75 -8.16 -16.24
C ASN A 88 -17.66 -9.62 -15.76
N PRO A 89 -17.70 -9.85 -14.43
CA PRO A 89 -17.63 -11.18 -13.85
C PRO A 89 -18.79 -12.09 -14.30
N ARG A 90 -19.92 -11.51 -14.71
CA ARG A 90 -21.13 -12.23 -15.14
C ARG A 90 -21.23 -12.39 -16.67
N SER A 91 -20.23 -11.93 -17.42
CA SER A 91 -20.21 -12.09 -18.87
C SER A 91 -19.87 -13.53 -19.27
N ARG A 92 -20.23 -13.89 -20.50
CA ARG A 92 -19.93 -15.22 -21.08
C ARG A 92 -18.41 -15.48 -21.23
N LYS A 93 -17.59 -14.43 -21.07
CA LYS A 93 -16.11 -14.47 -21.02
C LYS A 93 -15.64 -13.52 -19.91
N PRO A 94 -15.65 -13.96 -18.64
CA PRO A 94 -15.25 -13.11 -17.53
C PRO A 94 -13.82 -12.61 -17.72
N ARG A 95 -13.61 -11.33 -17.47
CA ARG A 95 -12.32 -10.64 -17.59
C ARG A 95 -11.93 -10.13 -16.22
N LEU A 96 -10.71 -10.44 -15.78
CA LEU A 96 -10.12 -9.88 -14.56
C LEU A 96 -10.06 -8.37 -14.65
N HIS A 97 -10.18 -7.66 -13.53
CA HIS A 97 -9.93 -6.22 -13.48
C HIS A 97 -8.53 -5.93 -13.99
N LYS A 98 -8.42 -4.95 -14.88
CA LYS A 98 -7.13 -4.50 -15.40
C LYS A 98 -6.79 -3.19 -14.71
N ILE A 99 -5.63 -3.20 -14.06
CA ILE A 99 -5.06 -2.05 -13.37
C ILE A 99 -3.80 -1.63 -14.12
N GLY A 100 -3.57 -0.33 -14.20
CA GLY A 100 -2.40 0.28 -14.81
C GLY A 100 -1.78 1.29 -13.86
N PHE A 101 -0.54 1.70 -14.12
CA PHE A 101 0.02 2.84 -13.39
C PHE A 101 -0.87 4.05 -13.59
N GLN A 102 -1.16 4.77 -12.50
CA GLN A 102 -1.91 6.02 -12.62
C GLN A 102 -1.11 6.99 -13.51
N VAL A 103 -1.68 7.33 -14.65
CA VAL A 103 -1.15 8.34 -15.56
C VAL A 103 -1.94 9.61 -15.29
N ALA A 104 -1.35 10.46 -14.48
CA ALA A 104 -1.83 11.82 -14.28
C ALA A 104 -1.59 12.65 -15.56
N PRO A 105 -2.51 13.53 -15.98
CA PRO A 105 -2.10 14.75 -16.68
C PRO A 105 -1.14 15.51 -15.75
N SER A 106 -0.14 16.20 -16.30
CA SER A 106 1.16 16.58 -15.71
C SER A 106 1.23 17.19 -14.29
N ASP A 107 0.12 17.42 -13.60
CA ASP A 107 0.01 18.08 -12.29
C ASP A 107 -0.77 17.30 -11.22
N ASP A 108 -1.20 16.06 -11.44
CA ASP A 108 -1.94 15.33 -10.39
C ASP A 108 -1.00 14.82 -9.28
N PRO A 109 -1.10 15.32 -8.03
CA PRO A 109 -0.17 14.98 -6.96
C PRO A 109 -0.34 13.54 -6.43
N TYR A 110 -1.38 12.81 -6.86
CA TYR A 110 -1.74 11.50 -6.28
C TYR A 110 -1.05 10.28 -6.92
N VAL A 111 -0.10 10.47 -7.84
CA VAL A 111 0.62 9.33 -8.47
C VAL A 111 1.52 8.61 -7.48
N PHE A 112 2.12 9.34 -6.55
CA PHE A 112 3.00 8.81 -5.51
C PHE A 112 2.43 9.13 -4.13
N GLY A 113 2.68 8.25 -3.17
CA GLY A 113 2.20 8.44 -1.80
C GLY A 113 3.12 7.82 -0.77
N PHE A 114 2.80 8.12 0.49
CA PHE A 114 3.34 7.42 1.63
C PHE A 114 2.24 6.54 2.23
N LEU A 115 2.63 5.35 2.67
CA LEU A 115 1.72 4.37 3.26
C LEU A 115 2.30 3.85 4.57
N ASP A 116 1.45 3.67 5.57
CA ASP A 116 1.82 2.95 6.79
C ASP A 116 1.85 1.44 6.47
N PRO A 117 2.95 0.70 6.76
CA PRO A 117 3.00 -0.74 6.60
C PRO A 117 1.81 -1.49 7.26
N ALA A 118 1.21 -0.92 8.31
CA ALA A 118 0.04 -1.51 8.97
C ALA A 118 -1.27 -1.44 8.17
N GLU A 119 -1.32 -0.62 7.12
CA GLU A 119 -2.49 -0.52 6.22
C GLU A 119 -2.43 -1.51 5.04
N VAL A 120 -1.30 -2.18 4.86
CA VAL A 120 -1.13 -3.23 3.85
C VAL A 120 -1.77 -4.53 4.32
N ILE A 121 -2.50 -5.20 3.42
CA ILE A 121 -3.24 -6.44 3.68
C ILE A 121 -2.60 -7.62 2.95
#